data_AF-A0A0D2G9B5-F1
#
_entry.id   AF-A0A0D2G9B5-F1
#
_cell.length_a   1.000
_cell.length_b   1.000
_cell.length_c   1.000
_cell.angle_alpha   90.00
_cell.angle_beta   90.00
_cell.angle_gamma   90.00
#
_symmetry.space_group_name_H-M   'P 1'
#
loop_
_entity.id
_entity.type
_entity.pdbx_description
1 polymer ?
#
loop_
_entity_poly.entity_id
_entity_poly.type
_entity_poly.pdbx_seq_one_letter_code
_entity_poly.pdbx_strand_id
1 'polypeptide(L)'
;MVNSLLSFAALALATVPSLVSAAPTSGAWQITDFPVVDAWMKNRFPGKFRPCTEETVKIRKDFDSMAPEERKAYTDAIKCIASKPSQLDPTLYPAATNRYMDYAVTHVNRTRQVHLSGFFLTWHRYYLHLFEEDLQEQCGYSGAFPYWNWPATADNLHGSAVFDGSEYSMSGDGEYVDTGPVVLAPTLSLPHGSGGGCVQSGPFAGWQTTMADIPVTYILQGLPLPDTAYQLNQSCLTRDLNTFAAQTWCNYTALNLALESNDLADFDAQINGVLGGGSLGLHSGAHFIIGSPGSSIYVSVQDPIWWPLHTFLDNLYTSWQIRHPDLANVTYGTETAVNVPPSANVTLDTVEPDWGYFGQDPYTVGELISTTSGPFCYKYDVPL
;
A
#
# COMPACT_ATOMS: atom_id res chain seq x y z
N MET A 1 -40.03 -6.41 59.19
CA MET A 1 -40.53 -5.19 58.53
C MET A 1 -39.37 -4.21 58.44
N VAL A 2 -39.27 -3.57 57.29
CA VAL A 2 -38.20 -2.72 56.76
C VAL A 2 -37.84 -1.57 57.71
N ASN A 3 -36.55 -1.25 57.84
CA ASN A 3 -36.06 0.13 57.70
C ASN A 3 -34.55 0.21 57.44
N SER A 4 -34.23 0.87 56.33
CA SER A 4 -32.92 1.13 55.76
C SER A 4 -32.06 2.06 56.60
N LEU A 5 -30.75 1.77 56.64
CA LEU A 5 -29.72 2.77 56.88
C LEU A 5 -28.80 2.79 55.66
N LEU A 6 -28.83 3.92 54.96
CA LEU A 6 -27.97 4.29 53.84
C LEU A 6 -26.50 4.28 54.28
N SER A 7 -25.65 3.55 53.55
CA SER A 7 -24.21 3.81 53.52
C SER A 7 -23.86 4.39 52.16
N PHE A 8 -23.40 5.64 52.20
CA PHE A 8 -22.79 6.33 51.08
C PHE A 8 -21.45 5.66 50.74
N ALA A 9 -21.46 4.78 49.72
CA ALA A 9 -20.24 4.41 49.03
C ALA A 9 -20.05 5.39 47.87
N ALA A 10 -19.09 6.30 48.01
CA ALA A 10 -18.65 7.15 46.92
C ALA A 10 -18.05 6.26 45.81
N LEU A 11 -18.71 6.19 44.66
CA LEU A 11 -18.07 5.70 43.44
C LEU A 11 -16.98 6.71 43.05
N ALA A 12 -15.74 6.38 43.37
CA ALA A 12 -14.60 6.99 42.71
C ALA A 12 -14.60 6.51 41.26
N LEU A 13 -15.02 7.40 40.35
CA LEU A 13 -14.75 7.28 38.92
C LEU A 13 -13.23 7.30 38.75
N ALA A 14 -12.62 6.11 38.63
CA ALA A 14 -11.27 5.97 38.13
C ALA A 14 -11.31 6.37 36.64
N THR A 15 -10.96 7.61 36.36
CA THR A 15 -10.62 8.07 35.01
C THR A 15 -9.33 7.36 34.64
N VAL A 16 -9.45 6.27 33.87
CA VAL A 16 -8.30 5.72 33.16
C VAL A 16 -7.91 6.78 32.13
N PRO A 17 -6.72 7.38 32.20
CA PRO A 17 -6.29 8.24 31.11
C PRO A 17 -6.17 7.33 29.89
N SER A 18 -7.00 7.57 28.89
CA SER A 18 -6.74 7.07 27.55
C SER A 18 -5.34 7.54 27.19
N LEU A 19 -4.38 6.63 27.17
CA LEU A 19 -3.13 6.82 26.44
C LEU A 19 -3.51 6.89 24.97
N VAL A 20 -4.03 8.04 24.55
CA VAL A 20 -3.92 8.46 23.16
C VAL A 20 -2.42 8.60 22.97
N SER A 21 -1.78 7.55 22.44
CA SER A 21 -0.42 7.67 21.95
C SER A 21 -0.44 8.84 20.98
N ALA A 22 0.21 9.94 21.34
CA ALA A 22 0.40 11.04 20.41
C ALA A 22 1.05 10.45 19.16
N ALA A 23 0.59 10.87 17.98
CA ALA A 23 1.30 10.59 16.74
C ALA A 23 2.77 10.99 16.95
N PRO A 24 3.75 10.21 16.44
CA PRO A 24 5.15 10.55 16.55
C PRO A 24 5.35 12.02 16.15
N THR A 25 5.97 12.82 17.00
CA THR A 25 6.28 14.21 16.65
C THR A 25 7.22 14.18 15.45
N SER A 26 6.91 14.92 14.38
CA SER A 26 7.75 15.08 13.20
C SER A 26 9.11 15.66 13.57
N GLY A 27 10.05 14.78 13.93
CA GLY A 27 11.46 15.11 13.89
C GLY A 27 11.83 15.30 12.42
N ALA A 28 12.42 16.46 12.09
CA ALA A 28 12.97 16.67 10.76
C ALA A 28 13.87 15.49 10.39
N TRP A 29 13.76 15.00 9.15
CA TRP A 29 14.67 13.99 8.59
C TRP A 29 16.13 14.40 8.80
N GLN A 30 16.76 13.91 9.86
CA GLN A 30 18.18 14.14 10.14
C GLN A 30 19.08 13.11 9.47
N ILE A 31 18.51 11.98 8.99
CA ILE A 31 19.28 10.83 8.50
C ILE A 31 18.95 10.61 7.01
N THR A 32 19.85 11.05 6.13
CA THR A 32 19.90 10.62 4.71
C THR A 32 20.67 9.33 4.50
N ASP A 33 21.41 8.91 5.53
CA ASP A 33 22.44 7.88 5.46
C ASP A 33 21.88 6.58 6.03
N PHE A 34 21.80 5.56 5.19
CA PHE A 34 21.58 4.18 5.60
C PHE A 34 22.94 3.49 5.56
N PRO A 35 23.78 3.57 6.62
CA PRO A 35 25.22 3.38 6.47
C PRO A 35 25.58 2.01 5.88
N VAL A 36 24.81 0.98 6.21
CA VAL A 36 24.98 -0.38 5.69
C VAL A 36 24.59 -0.46 4.20
N VAL A 37 23.44 0.11 3.82
CA VAL A 37 22.95 0.10 2.43
C VAL A 37 23.80 1.00 1.55
N ASP A 38 24.10 2.22 2.00
CA ASP A 38 24.86 3.20 1.24
C ASP A 38 26.32 2.75 1.06
N ALA A 39 26.92 2.11 2.08
CA ALA A 39 28.22 1.45 1.92
C ALA A 39 28.14 0.28 0.93
N TRP A 40 27.09 -0.55 0.99
CA TRP A 40 26.90 -1.65 0.04
C TRP A 40 26.78 -1.14 -1.39
N MET A 41 25.92 -0.15 -1.62
CA MET A 41 25.71 0.50 -2.93
C MET A 41 26.99 1.13 -3.47
N LYS A 42 27.69 1.92 -2.63
CA LYS A 42 28.93 2.60 -3.03
C LYS A 42 30.05 1.61 -3.39
N ASN A 43 30.13 0.48 -2.69
CA ASN A 43 31.15 -0.54 -2.94
C ASN A 43 30.83 -1.41 -4.17
N ARG A 44 29.55 -1.78 -4.37
CA ARG A 44 29.12 -2.70 -5.43
C ARG A 44 28.90 -2.00 -6.77
N PHE A 45 28.37 -0.76 -6.75
CA PHE A 45 27.97 0.00 -7.94
C PHE A 45 28.54 1.43 -7.94
N PRO A 46 29.87 1.61 -7.84
CA PRO A 46 30.47 2.93 -7.75
C PRO A 46 30.16 3.78 -9.00
N GLY A 47 29.46 4.90 -8.81
CA GLY A 47 29.15 5.85 -9.87
C GLY A 47 28.08 5.40 -10.88
N LYS A 48 27.36 4.29 -10.62
CA LYS A 48 26.23 3.87 -11.47
C LYS A 48 25.06 4.85 -11.40
N PHE A 49 24.79 5.38 -10.21
CA PHE A 49 23.64 6.24 -9.93
C PHE A 49 24.05 7.66 -9.55
N ARG A 50 23.14 8.62 -9.80
CA ARG A 50 23.34 10.01 -9.37
C ARG A 50 23.23 10.08 -7.84
N PRO A 51 24.11 10.83 -7.15
CA PRO A 51 23.98 11.02 -5.71
C PRO A 51 22.67 11.71 -5.34
N CYS A 52 22.02 11.23 -4.29
CA CYS A 52 20.91 11.97 -3.69
C CYS A 52 21.47 13.06 -2.74
N THR A 53 20.99 14.29 -2.90
CA THR A 53 21.42 15.45 -2.13
C THR A 53 20.22 16.19 -1.55
N GLU A 54 20.43 17.03 -0.54
CA GLU A 54 19.36 17.87 0.02
C GLU A 54 18.73 18.82 -1.02
N GLU A 55 19.45 19.16 -2.10
CA GLU A 55 18.92 20.00 -3.18
C GLU A 55 18.03 19.23 -4.17
N THR A 56 18.24 17.92 -4.29
CA THR A 56 17.57 17.07 -5.28
C THR A 56 16.51 16.14 -4.68
N VAL A 57 16.51 15.98 -3.36
CA VAL A 57 15.62 15.05 -2.66
C VAL A 57 14.16 15.51 -2.74
N LYS A 58 13.27 14.62 -3.21
CA LYS A 58 11.83 14.84 -3.21
C LYS A 58 11.23 14.47 -1.85
N ILE A 59 10.12 15.11 -1.47
CA ILE A 59 9.38 14.78 -0.25
C ILE A 59 8.02 14.19 -0.62
N ARG A 60 7.79 12.95 -0.22
CA ARG A 60 6.48 12.29 -0.23
C ARG A 60 5.72 12.68 1.03
N LYS A 61 4.44 13.03 0.89
CA LYS A 61 3.66 13.69 1.97
C LYS A 61 2.45 12.89 2.41
N ASP A 62 2.03 13.07 3.66
CA ASP A 62 0.74 12.57 4.12
C ASP A 62 -0.40 13.23 3.34
N PHE A 63 -1.28 12.44 2.72
CA PHE A 63 -2.44 12.95 2.00
C PHE A 63 -3.31 13.83 2.91
N ASP A 64 -3.48 13.46 4.18
CA ASP A 64 -4.27 14.23 5.15
C ASP A 64 -3.61 15.56 5.55
N SER A 65 -2.30 15.74 5.32
CA SER A 65 -1.58 16.99 5.60
C SER A 65 -1.49 17.94 4.40
N MET A 66 -1.68 17.41 3.19
CA MET A 66 -1.63 18.19 1.94
C MET A 66 -2.75 19.24 1.85
N ALA A 67 -2.45 20.37 1.20
CA ALA A 67 -3.48 21.36 0.91
C ALA A 67 -4.48 20.82 -0.13
N PRO A 68 -5.76 21.25 -0.11
CA PRO A 68 -6.78 20.76 -1.04
C PRO A 68 -6.35 20.82 -2.52
N GLU A 69 -5.72 21.90 -2.94
CA GLU A 69 -5.20 22.09 -4.29
C GLU A 69 -4.08 21.11 -4.67
N GLU A 70 -3.21 20.73 -3.71
CA GLU A 70 -2.19 19.71 -3.93
C GLU A 70 -2.84 18.34 -4.14
N ARG A 71 -3.85 17.99 -3.32
CA ARG A 71 -4.62 16.74 -3.46
C ARG A 71 -5.36 16.68 -4.79
N LYS A 72 -5.97 17.79 -5.19
CA LYS A 72 -6.65 17.90 -6.48
C LYS A 72 -5.68 17.77 -7.64
N ALA A 73 -4.51 18.41 -7.59
CA ALA A 73 -3.50 18.26 -8.64
C ALA A 73 -3.06 16.79 -8.80
N TYR A 74 -2.94 16.05 -7.70
CA TYR A 74 -2.62 14.62 -7.74
C TYR A 74 -3.73 13.78 -8.39
N THR A 75 -4.98 13.97 -7.96
CA THR A 75 -6.11 13.20 -8.54
C THR A 75 -6.37 13.55 -10.00
N ASP A 76 -6.19 14.82 -10.40
CA ASP A 76 -6.24 15.25 -11.79
C ASP A 76 -5.12 14.61 -12.63
N ALA A 77 -3.91 14.43 -12.07
CA ALA A 77 -2.81 13.74 -12.75
C ALA A 77 -3.11 12.25 -12.99
N ILE A 78 -3.69 11.54 -12.01
CA ILE A 78 -4.14 10.15 -12.20
C ILE A 78 -5.18 10.06 -13.32
N LYS A 79 -6.16 10.97 -13.34
CA LYS A 79 -7.17 11.03 -14.41
C LYS A 79 -6.55 11.35 -15.76
N CYS A 80 -5.50 12.16 -15.80
CA CYS A 80 -4.72 12.39 -17.00
C CYS A 80 -4.04 11.11 -17.49
N ILE A 81 -3.42 10.31 -16.62
CA ILE A 81 -2.85 9.01 -17.00
C ILE A 81 -3.93 8.09 -17.58
N ALA A 82 -5.10 8.00 -16.93
CA ALA A 82 -6.22 7.21 -17.42
C ALA A 82 -6.82 7.73 -18.75
N SER A 83 -6.55 8.97 -19.14
CA SER A 83 -6.94 9.52 -20.45
C SER A 83 -5.99 9.13 -21.59
N LYS A 84 -4.78 8.64 -21.27
CA LYS A 84 -3.80 8.21 -22.27
C LYS A 84 -4.15 6.80 -22.79
N PRO A 85 -3.89 6.52 -24.08
CA PRO A 85 -4.11 5.19 -24.63
C PRO A 85 -3.17 4.16 -24.00
N SER A 86 -3.67 2.93 -23.82
CA SER A 86 -2.83 1.78 -23.48
C SER A 86 -1.73 1.58 -24.52
N GLN A 87 -0.58 1.09 -24.07
CA GLN A 87 0.54 0.67 -24.94
C GLN A 87 0.69 -0.86 -25.01
N LEU A 88 -0.19 -1.62 -24.36
CA LEU A 88 -0.18 -3.08 -24.40
C LEU A 88 -0.88 -3.60 -25.66
N ASP A 89 -0.55 -4.83 -26.08
CA ASP A 89 -1.23 -5.48 -27.21
C ASP A 89 -2.70 -5.74 -26.85
N PRO A 90 -3.68 -5.09 -27.51
CA PRO A 90 -5.09 -5.22 -27.17
C PRO A 90 -5.66 -6.62 -27.47
N THR A 91 -4.96 -7.43 -28.26
CA THR A 91 -5.33 -8.83 -28.52
C THR A 91 -5.00 -9.72 -27.32
N LEU A 92 -3.88 -9.45 -26.66
CA LEU A 92 -3.41 -10.20 -25.50
C LEU A 92 -4.00 -9.67 -24.19
N TYR A 93 -4.21 -8.35 -24.12
CA TYR A 93 -4.68 -7.66 -22.93
C TYR A 93 -5.92 -6.78 -23.20
N PRO A 94 -7.08 -7.36 -23.59
CA PRO A 94 -8.31 -6.58 -23.83
C PRO A 94 -8.76 -5.69 -22.66
N ALA A 95 -8.43 -6.05 -21.42
CA ALA A 95 -8.73 -5.25 -20.22
C ALA A 95 -7.86 -3.99 -20.07
N ALA A 96 -6.75 -3.88 -20.79
CA ALA A 96 -5.87 -2.72 -20.80
C ALA A 96 -6.49 -1.58 -21.65
N THR A 97 -7.55 -0.95 -21.14
CA THR A 97 -8.31 0.05 -21.92
C THR A 97 -7.63 1.41 -22.01
N ASN A 98 -6.70 1.70 -21.11
CA ASN A 98 -5.94 2.94 -21.04
C ASN A 98 -4.60 2.71 -20.32
N ARG A 99 -3.74 3.73 -20.29
CA ARG A 99 -2.41 3.65 -19.66
C ARG A 99 -2.47 3.33 -18.16
N TYR A 100 -3.50 3.77 -17.44
CA TYR A 100 -3.66 3.39 -16.04
C TYR A 100 -3.92 1.88 -15.90
N MET A 101 -4.75 1.31 -16.77
CA MET A 101 -5.01 -0.14 -16.75
C MET A 101 -3.81 -0.97 -17.21
N ASP A 102 -2.83 -0.39 -17.91
CA ASP A 102 -1.55 -1.07 -18.18
C ASP A 102 -0.78 -1.37 -16.88
N TYR A 103 -0.80 -0.44 -15.92
CA TYR A 103 -0.26 -0.68 -14.59
C TYR A 103 -1.02 -1.85 -13.93
N ALA A 104 -2.35 -1.78 -13.90
CA ALA A 104 -3.15 -2.85 -13.31
C ALA A 104 -2.87 -4.23 -13.94
N VAL A 105 -2.75 -4.32 -15.27
CA VAL A 105 -2.39 -5.56 -15.98
C VAL A 105 -0.97 -6.02 -15.64
N THR A 106 -0.01 -5.10 -15.57
CA THR A 106 1.39 -5.39 -15.19
C THR A 106 1.45 -6.03 -13.80
N HIS A 107 0.71 -5.45 -12.84
CA HIS A 107 0.61 -5.98 -11.49
C HIS A 107 0.02 -7.40 -11.47
N VAL A 108 -1.14 -7.62 -12.13
CA VAL A 108 -1.75 -8.96 -12.26
C VAL A 108 -0.75 -9.98 -12.82
N ASN A 109 0.01 -9.58 -13.84
CA ASN A 109 1.00 -10.44 -14.50
C ASN A 109 2.19 -10.82 -13.59
N ARG A 110 2.47 -10.01 -12.56
CA ARG A 110 3.60 -10.19 -11.64
C ARG A 110 3.18 -10.63 -10.23
N THR A 111 1.89 -10.61 -9.88
CA THR A 111 1.37 -10.88 -8.52
C THR A 111 1.99 -12.12 -7.87
N ARG A 112 2.13 -13.24 -8.61
CA ARG A 112 2.68 -14.51 -8.08
C ARG A 112 4.19 -14.49 -7.80
N GLN A 113 4.90 -13.44 -8.20
CA GLN A 113 6.32 -13.23 -7.93
C GLN A 113 6.52 -12.10 -6.93
N VAL A 114 5.63 -11.11 -6.88
CA VAL A 114 5.87 -9.85 -6.14
C VAL A 114 5.07 -9.74 -4.84
N HIS A 115 4.32 -10.78 -4.46
CA HIS A 115 3.63 -10.87 -3.17
C HIS A 115 4.03 -12.13 -2.44
N LEU A 116 4.10 -12.06 -1.10
CA LEU A 116 4.45 -13.21 -0.25
C LEU A 116 5.77 -13.87 -0.70
N SER A 117 6.69 -13.02 -1.13
CA SER A 117 7.95 -13.36 -1.79
C SER A 117 9.02 -12.36 -1.33
N GLY A 118 10.29 -12.65 -1.63
CA GLY A 118 11.37 -11.74 -1.26
C GLY A 118 11.49 -10.48 -2.12
N PHE A 119 10.66 -10.32 -3.15
CA PHE A 119 10.59 -9.12 -3.99
C PHE A 119 9.58 -8.10 -3.49
N PHE A 120 8.72 -8.46 -2.52
CA PHE A 120 7.53 -7.70 -2.17
C PHE A 120 7.78 -6.20 -1.94
N LEU A 121 8.67 -5.84 -1.01
CA LEU A 121 8.86 -4.44 -0.63
C LEU A 121 9.57 -3.63 -1.72
N THR A 122 10.62 -4.16 -2.33
CA THR A 122 11.45 -3.46 -3.31
C THR A 122 10.78 -3.36 -4.69
N TRP A 123 10.06 -4.39 -5.12
CA TRP A 123 9.29 -4.34 -6.36
C TRP A 123 8.19 -3.28 -6.31
N HIS A 124 7.44 -3.23 -5.20
CA HIS A 124 6.40 -2.22 -5.00
C HIS A 124 6.99 -0.81 -4.87
N ARG A 125 8.13 -0.65 -4.19
CA ARG A 125 8.84 0.64 -4.12
C ARG A 125 9.17 1.20 -5.50
N TYR A 126 9.78 0.41 -6.37
CA TYR A 126 10.12 0.87 -7.72
C TYR A 126 8.88 1.06 -8.60
N TYR A 127 7.85 0.25 -8.39
CA TYR A 127 6.59 0.43 -9.09
C TYR A 127 5.89 1.76 -8.75
N LEU A 128 5.95 2.20 -7.48
CA LEU A 128 5.51 3.54 -7.07
C LEU A 128 6.34 4.63 -7.75
N HIS A 129 7.66 4.45 -7.81
CA HIS A 129 8.57 5.40 -8.46
C HIS A 129 8.27 5.55 -9.95
N LEU A 130 8.06 4.44 -10.67
CA LEU A 130 7.67 4.45 -12.07
C LEU A 130 6.36 5.21 -12.29
N PHE A 131 5.36 5.02 -11.43
CA PHE A 131 4.10 5.77 -11.53
C PHE A 131 4.28 7.26 -11.21
N GLU A 132 5.08 7.59 -10.19
CA GLU A 132 5.42 8.98 -9.86
C GLU A 132 6.13 9.71 -11.01
N GLU A 133 7.07 9.05 -11.70
CA GLU A 133 7.73 9.56 -12.90
C GLU A 133 6.75 9.68 -14.06
N ASP A 134 5.86 8.71 -14.24
CA ASP A 134 4.88 8.73 -15.33
C ASP A 134 3.87 9.88 -15.18
N LEU A 135 3.43 10.19 -13.95
CA LEU A 135 2.62 11.37 -13.65
C LEU A 135 3.36 12.68 -14.04
N GLN A 136 4.67 12.75 -13.80
CA GLN A 136 5.49 13.90 -14.18
C GLN A 136 5.63 14.01 -15.70
N GLU A 137 5.99 12.92 -16.37
CA GLU A 137 6.34 12.92 -17.79
C GLU A 137 5.12 13.05 -18.71
N GLN A 138 4.04 12.33 -18.41
CA GLN A 138 2.86 12.27 -19.29
C GLN A 138 1.82 13.35 -18.98
N CYS A 139 1.83 13.85 -17.74
CA CYS A 139 0.79 14.70 -17.19
C CYS A 139 1.31 15.98 -16.53
N GLY A 140 2.63 16.19 -16.48
CA GLY A 140 3.22 17.41 -15.94
C GLY A 140 2.99 17.59 -14.44
N TYR A 141 2.72 16.50 -13.71
CA TYR A 141 2.53 16.56 -12.26
C TYR A 141 3.82 17.02 -11.59
N SER A 142 3.75 18.07 -10.77
CA SER A 142 4.92 18.60 -10.06
C SER A 142 4.75 18.65 -8.55
N GLY A 143 3.66 18.07 -8.03
CA GLY A 143 3.36 18.01 -6.61
C GLY A 143 4.10 16.87 -5.90
N ALA A 144 3.96 16.79 -4.58
CA ALA A 144 4.47 15.69 -3.78
C ALA A 144 3.72 14.38 -4.07
N PHE A 145 4.41 13.25 -4.10
CA PHE A 145 3.73 11.95 -4.21
C PHE A 145 3.16 11.56 -2.83
N PRO A 146 1.84 11.32 -2.71
CA PRO A 146 1.20 11.20 -1.41
C PRO A 146 1.21 9.78 -0.84
N TYR A 147 1.12 9.66 0.49
CA TYR A 147 0.78 8.43 1.19
C TYR A 147 -0.50 8.56 2.01
N TRP A 148 -1.18 7.45 2.28
CA TRP A 148 -2.32 7.40 3.19
C TRP A 148 -1.92 6.76 4.53
N ASN A 149 -1.90 7.56 5.60
CA ASN A 149 -1.60 7.12 6.95
C ASN A 149 -2.76 6.30 7.55
N TRP A 150 -2.73 4.97 7.41
CA TRP A 150 -3.83 4.11 7.84
C TRP A 150 -4.22 4.31 9.32
N PRO A 151 -3.26 4.32 10.28
CA PRO A 151 -3.54 4.57 11.70
C PRO A 151 -4.19 5.90 12.02
N ALA A 152 -3.88 6.96 11.28
CA ALA A 152 -4.50 8.26 11.50
C ALA A 152 -6.00 8.27 11.13
N THR A 153 -6.41 7.43 10.19
CA THR A 153 -7.78 7.36 9.69
C THR A 153 -8.63 6.25 10.33
N ALA A 154 -8.02 5.37 11.13
CA ALA A 154 -8.63 4.11 11.56
C ALA A 154 -9.96 4.26 12.32
N ASP A 155 -10.11 5.34 13.10
CA ASP A 155 -11.32 5.61 13.87
C ASP A 155 -12.38 6.43 13.11
N ASN A 156 -12.03 7.02 11.97
CA ASN A 156 -12.93 7.87 11.19
C ASN A 156 -12.55 7.94 9.70
N LEU A 157 -12.82 6.85 8.97
CA LEU A 157 -12.54 6.79 7.52
C LEU A 157 -13.29 7.88 6.76
N HIS A 158 -14.60 8.00 6.95
CA HIS A 158 -15.48 8.96 6.25
C HIS A 158 -15.17 10.43 6.54
N GLY A 159 -14.48 10.73 7.64
CA GLY A 159 -14.05 12.09 7.97
C GLY A 159 -12.59 12.39 7.62
N SER A 160 -11.85 11.42 7.08
CA SER A 160 -10.48 11.63 6.59
C SER A 160 -10.49 12.38 5.26
N ALA A 161 -9.45 13.15 4.96
CA ALA A 161 -9.38 13.81 3.66
C ALA A 161 -9.25 12.80 2.51
N VAL A 162 -8.75 11.60 2.81
CA VAL A 162 -8.65 10.50 1.85
C VAL A 162 -10.02 10.03 1.37
N PHE A 163 -11.02 9.90 2.26
CA PHE A 163 -12.31 9.27 1.95
C PHE A 163 -13.56 10.10 2.24
N ASP A 164 -13.45 11.40 2.49
CA ASP A 164 -14.61 12.28 2.72
C ASP A 164 -15.54 12.46 1.50
N GLY A 165 -15.15 11.93 0.33
CA GLY A 165 -15.94 12.00 -0.91
C GLY A 165 -16.02 13.39 -1.53
N SER A 166 -15.26 14.36 -1.01
CA SER A 166 -15.13 15.69 -1.60
C SER A 166 -14.36 15.67 -2.92
N GLU A 167 -14.36 16.78 -3.64
CA GLU A 167 -13.54 16.95 -4.85
C GLU A 167 -12.02 16.91 -4.61
N TYR A 168 -11.58 16.89 -3.34
CA TYR A 168 -10.17 16.85 -2.93
C TYR A 168 -9.77 15.49 -2.34
N SER A 169 -10.69 14.53 -2.29
CA SER A 169 -10.46 13.18 -1.76
C SER A 169 -9.92 12.22 -2.81
N MET A 170 -9.59 11.01 -2.40
CA MET A 170 -9.41 9.87 -3.30
C MET A 170 -10.76 9.22 -3.64
N SER A 171 -11.83 10.02 -3.74
CA SER A 171 -13.24 9.62 -3.65
C SER A 171 -13.61 8.97 -2.32
N GLY A 172 -14.91 8.83 -2.06
CA GLY A 172 -15.43 8.27 -0.81
C GLY A 172 -15.74 6.78 -0.88
N ASP A 173 -16.70 6.37 -0.07
CA ASP A 173 -17.26 5.03 -0.04
C ASP A 173 -18.13 4.72 -1.28
N GLY A 174 -18.47 3.44 -1.44
CA GLY A 174 -19.49 2.99 -2.38
C GLY A 174 -20.91 3.24 -1.88
N GLU A 175 -21.90 3.13 -2.78
CA GLU A 175 -23.29 2.98 -2.34
C GLU A 175 -23.44 1.80 -1.38
N TYR A 176 -24.33 1.91 -0.39
CA TYR A 176 -24.59 0.80 0.52
C TYR A 176 -25.21 -0.39 -0.22
N VAL A 177 -24.47 -1.50 -0.30
CA VAL A 177 -24.88 -2.78 -0.87
C VAL A 177 -24.35 -3.88 0.04
N ASP A 178 -25.22 -4.40 0.91
CA ASP A 178 -24.86 -5.46 1.84
C ASP A 178 -24.66 -6.80 1.12
N THR A 179 -23.40 -7.19 0.96
CA THR A 179 -22.99 -8.50 0.41
C THR A 179 -22.75 -9.55 1.49
N GLY A 180 -23.04 -9.23 2.75
CA GLY A 180 -22.70 -10.04 3.92
C GLY A 180 -21.22 -9.93 4.31
N PRO A 181 -20.78 -10.71 5.32
CA PRO A 181 -19.41 -10.67 5.81
C PRO A 181 -18.42 -11.20 4.76
N VAL A 182 -17.23 -10.61 4.73
CA VAL A 182 -16.12 -11.13 3.93
C VAL A 182 -15.47 -12.27 4.71
N VAL A 183 -15.51 -13.48 4.16
CA VAL A 183 -14.95 -14.69 4.77
C VAL A 183 -13.67 -15.09 4.04
N LEU A 184 -12.53 -14.93 4.70
CA LEU A 184 -11.21 -15.20 4.12
C LEU A 184 -10.69 -16.59 4.50
N ALA A 185 -11.03 -17.05 5.69
CA ALA A 185 -10.74 -18.38 6.18
C ALA A 185 -11.78 -18.80 7.24
N PRO A 186 -11.87 -20.08 7.64
CA PRO A 186 -12.79 -20.52 8.69
C PRO A 186 -12.62 -19.76 10.02
N THR A 187 -11.42 -19.24 10.29
CA THR A 187 -11.06 -18.48 11.50
C THR A 187 -10.86 -16.99 11.25
N LEU A 188 -11.09 -16.51 10.02
CA LEU A 188 -10.87 -15.11 9.65
C LEU A 188 -12.03 -14.63 8.78
N SER A 189 -12.92 -13.87 9.41
CA SER A 189 -13.98 -13.12 8.75
C SER A 189 -14.03 -11.71 9.30
N LEU A 190 -14.48 -10.78 8.45
CA LEU A 190 -14.75 -9.40 8.83
C LEU A 190 -16.21 -9.08 8.48
N PRO A 191 -16.88 -8.23 9.29
CA PRO A 191 -18.22 -7.76 8.95
C PRO A 191 -18.18 -7.00 7.62
N HIS A 192 -19.34 -6.90 6.97
CA HIS A 192 -19.55 -5.94 5.89
C HIS A 192 -19.20 -4.52 6.37
N GLY A 193 -18.63 -3.72 5.47
CA GLY A 193 -18.34 -2.31 5.72
C GLY A 193 -19.58 -1.42 5.60
N SER A 194 -19.39 -0.16 5.25
CA SER A 194 -20.45 0.84 5.10
C SER A 194 -20.88 1.10 3.66
N GLY A 195 -20.28 0.42 2.68
CA GLY A 195 -20.49 0.63 1.26
C GLY A 195 -20.92 -0.66 0.56
N GLY A 196 -20.16 -1.09 -0.44
CA GLY A 196 -20.35 -2.33 -1.20
C GLY A 196 -20.68 -2.11 -2.68
N GLY A 197 -21.26 -0.95 -3.03
CA GLY A 197 -21.66 -0.57 -4.37
C GLY A 197 -20.68 0.41 -5.03
N CYS A 198 -21.13 1.05 -6.11
CA CYS A 198 -20.31 1.99 -6.88
C CYS A 198 -19.99 3.26 -6.08
N VAL A 199 -18.76 3.74 -6.20
CA VAL A 199 -18.35 5.08 -5.73
C VAL A 199 -19.09 6.15 -6.54
N GLN A 200 -19.80 7.06 -5.86
CA GLN A 200 -20.65 8.07 -6.50
C GLN A 200 -20.18 9.53 -6.39
N SER A 201 -19.18 9.80 -5.56
CA SER A 201 -18.67 11.16 -5.31
C SER A 201 -17.15 11.25 -5.40
N GLY A 202 -16.63 12.47 -5.44
CA GLY A 202 -15.20 12.78 -5.56
C GLY A 202 -14.62 12.57 -6.96
N PRO A 203 -13.29 12.73 -7.12
CA PRO A 203 -12.62 12.77 -8.42
C PRO A 203 -12.77 11.52 -9.29
N PHE A 204 -12.95 10.36 -8.64
CA PHE A 204 -13.04 9.05 -9.26
C PHE A 204 -14.48 8.50 -9.30
N ALA A 205 -15.50 9.34 -9.04
CA ALA A 205 -16.87 8.99 -9.40
C ALA A 205 -16.96 8.67 -10.90
N GLY A 206 -17.55 7.52 -11.25
CA GLY A 206 -17.63 7.02 -12.62
C GLY A 206 -16.35 6.35 -13.15
N TRP A 207 -15.30 6.21 -12.32
CA TRP A 207 -14.13 5.40 -12.65
C TRP A 207 -14.54 3.97 -12.99
N GLN A 208 -13.93 3.43 -14.05
CA GLN A 208 -14.21 2.09 -14.54
C GLN A 208 -13.05 1.16 -14.18
N THR A 209 -13.36 0.04 -13.56
CA THR A 209 -12.47 -1.12 -13.47
C THR A 209 -12.69 -1.97 -14.73
N THR A 210 -11.71 -2.76 -15.14
CA THR A 210 -11.72 -3.48 -16.43
C THR A 210 -11.36 -4.97 -16.33
N MET A 211 -10.96 -5.44 -15.16
CA MET A 211 -10.63 -6.83 -14.87
C MET A 211 -11.52 -7.37 -13.75
N ALA A 212 -11.92 -8.62 -13.91
CA ALA A 212 -12.63 -9.39 -12.90
C ALA A 212 -11.71 -9.72 -11.73
N ASP A 213 -12.29 -9.94 -10.55
CA ASP A 213 -11.55 -10.46 -9.41
C ASP A 213 -10.95 -11.85 -9.70
N ILE A 214 -9.73 -12.08 -9.23
CA ILE A 214 -9.00 -13.33 -9.38
C ILE A 214 -8.86 -13.95 -7.97
N PRO A 215 -9.40 -15.15 -7.73
CA PRO A 215 -9.37 -15.75 -6.41
C PRO A 215 -7.94 -15.91 -5.87
N VAL A 216 -7.76 -15.59 -4.58
CA VAL A 216 -6.47 -15.77 -3.89
C VAL A 216 -5.96 -17.20 -3.94
N THR A 217 -6.83 -18.20 -4.13
CA THR A 217 -6.41 -19.61 -4.29
C THR A 217 -5.40 -19.82 -5.42
N TYR A 218 -5.41 -19.00 -6.47
CA TYR A 218 -4.43 -19.05 -7.55
C TYR A 218 -3.01 -18.78 -7.08
N ILE A 219 -2.83 -17.80 -6.17
CA ILE A 219 -1.48 -17.50 -5.63
C ILE A 219 -1.06 -18.60 -4.66
N LEU A 220 -1.97 -19.02 -3.77
CA LEU A 220 -1.69 -20.00 -2.72
C LEU A 220 -1.33 -21.39 -3.26
N GLN A 221 -1.86 -21.75 -4.43
CA GLN A 221 -1.63 -23.05 -5.06
C GLN A 221 -0.64 -22.98 -6.23
N GLY A 222 -0.07 -21.80 -6.52
CA GLY A 222 0.82 -21.58 -7.66
C GLY A 222 0.19 -21.89 -9.03
N LEU A 223 -1.13 -21.71 -9.15
CA LEU A 223 -1.85 -21.97 -10.40
C LEU A 223 -1.51 -20.90 -11.45
N PRO A 224 -1.52 -21.23 -12.75
CA PRO A 224 -1.47 -20.22 -13.81
C PRO A 224 -2.67 -19.29 -13.69
N LEU A 225 -2.50 -18.01 -14.08
CA LEU A 225 -3.63 -17.08 -14.15
C LEU A 225 -4.76 -17.68 -15.00
N PRO A 226 -6.03 -17.45 -14.63
CA PRO A 226 -7.15 -17.95 -15.43
C PRO A 226 -7.15 -17.30 -16.83
N ASP A 227 -7.66 -18.01 -17.83
CA ASP A 227 -7.78 -17.48 -19.21
C ASP A 227 -8.60 -16.17 -19.28
N THR A 228 -9.42 -15.92 -18.26
CA THR A 228 -10.23 -14.70 -18.09
C THR A 228 -9.47 -13.52 -17.48
N ALA A 229 -8.22 -13.70 -17.01
CA ALA A 229 -7.49 -12.69 -16.23
C ALA A 229 -7.37 -11.33 -16.92
N TYR A 230 -7.24 -11.33 -18.25
CA TYR A 230 -7.09 -10.12 -19.06
C TYR A 230 -8.28 -9.85 -19.99
N GLN A 231 -9.35 -10.64 -19.88
CA GLN A 231 -10.57 -10.39 -20.63
C GLN A 231 -11.24 -9.14 -20.09
N LEU A 232 -11.73 -8.29 -21.00
CA LEU A 232 -12.42 -7.06 -20.62
C LEU A 232 -13.68 -7.41 -19.81
N ASN A 233 -13.65 -7.03 -18.54
CA ASN A 233 -14.79 -7.11 -17.63
C ASN A 233 -14.96 -5.75 -16.96
N GLN A 234 -15.74 -4.88 -17.60
CA GLN A 234 -15.89 -3.52 -17.15
C GLN A 234 -16.97 -3.37 -16.08
N SER A 235 -16.64 -2.74 -14.96
CA SER A 235 -17.59 -2.34 -13.93
C SER A 235 -17.23 -0.96 -13.36
N CYS A 236 -18.12 -0.39 -12.55
CA CYS A 236 -17.77 0.79 -11.76
C CYS A 236 -16.71 0.44 -10.70
N LEU A 237 -15.97 1.45 -10.24
CA LEU A 237 -15.21 1.35 -9.00
C LEU A 237 -16.17 1.16 -7.83
N THR A 238 -16.01 0.08 -7.08
CA THR A 238 -16.74 -0.19 -5.84
C THR A 238 -15.82 -0.03 -4.63
N ARG A 239 -16.40 0.38 -3.50
CA ARG A 239 -15.73 0.39 -2.20
C ARG A 239 -16.69 0.00 -1.10
N ASP A 240 -16.17 -0.66 -0.07
CA ASP A 240 -16.88 -1.06 1.14
C ASP A 240 -16.05 -0.67 2.36
N LEU A 241 -16.04 0.64 2.69
CA LEU A 241 -15.16 1.15 3.73
C LEU A 241 -15.39 0.44 5.07
N ASN A 242 -14.33 -0.19 5.59
CA ASN A 242 -14.44 -1.13 6.69
C ASN A 242 -13.73 -0.64 7.96
N THR A 243 -14.46 0.08 8.82
CA THR A 243 -13.93 0.57 10.10
C THR A 243 -13.48 -0.56 11.02
N PHE A 244 -14.14 -1.73 10.98
CA PHE A 244 -13.70 -2.88 11.77
C PHE A 244 -12.29 -3.33 11.36
N ALA A 245 -12.03 -3.44 10.05
CA ALA A 245 -10.70 -3.79 9.55
C ALA A 245 -9.66 -2.72 9.95
N ALA A 246 -10.04 -1.45 9.82
CA ALA A 246 -9.17 -0.32 10.16
C ALA A 246 -8.75 -0.33 11.63
N GLN A 247 -9.71 -0.47 12.54
CA GLN A 247 -9.46 -0.49 13.99
C GLN A 247 -8.76 -1.77 14.45
N THR A 248 -9.00 -2.90 13.78
CA THR A 248 -8.42 -4.19 14.17
C THR A 248 -6.95 -4.32 13.77
N TRP A 249 -6.61 -3.93 12.53
CA TRP A 249 -5.29 -4.21 11.96
C TRP A 249 -4.46 -2.97 11.59
N CYS A 250 -5.11 -1.82 11.42
CA CYS A 250 -4.46 -0.60 10.92
C CYS A 250 -4.38 0.51 11.97
N ASN A 251 -4.22 0.17 13.24
CA ASN A 251 -4.10 1.15 14.34
C ASN A 251 -2.62 1.39 14.75
N TYR A 252 -2.38 2.38 15.61
CA TYR A 252 -1.03 2.73 16.07
C TYR A 252 -0.33 1.61 16.86
N THR A 253 -1.08 0.74 17.55
CA THR A 253 -0.48 -0.43 18.23
C THR A 253 0.10 -1.40 17.21
N ALA A 254 -0.64 -1.72 16.15
CA ALA A 254 -0.15 -2.57 15.07
C ALA A 254 1.05 -1.93 14.35
N LEU A 255 0.99 -0.61 14.10
CA LEU A 255 2.12 0.15 13.54
C LEU A 255 3.39 -0.01 14.37
N ASN A 256 3.30 0.24 15.68
CA ASN A 256 4.46 0.15 16.57
C ASN A 256 5.01 -1.28 16.64
N LEU A 257 4.14 -2.29 16.69
CA LEU A 257 4.56 -3.69 16.66
C LEU A 257 5.38 -4.02 15.41
N ALA A 258 4.94 -3.58 14.22
CA ALA A 258 5.70 -3.76 13.00
C ALA A 258 7.03 -3.00 13.03
N LEU A 259 7.03 -1.73 13.44
CA LEU A 259 8.25 -0.92 13.50
C LEU A 259 9.30 -1.47 14.51
N GLU A 260 8.84 -2.18 15.55
CA GLU A 260 9.69 -2.79 16.57
C GLU A 260 10.10 -4.24 16.25
N SER A 261 9.67 -4.80 15.12
CA SER A 261 10.06 -6.16 14.70
C SER A 261 11.58 -6.32 14.62
N ASN A 262 12.10 -7.39 15.24
CA ASN A 262 13.54 -7.63 15.41
C ASN A 262 14.22 -8.24 14.17
N ASP A 263 13.45 -8.66 13.17
CA ASP A 263 13.93 -9.16 11.90
C ASP A 263 12.88 -8.93 10.80
N LEU A 264 13.29 -9.11 9.54
CA LEU A 264 12.43 -8.86 8.38
C LEU A 264 11.32 -9.91 8.23
N ALA A 265 11.47 -11.10 8.81
CA ALA A 265 10.44 -12.15 8.74
C ALA A 265 9.26 -11.82 9.67
N ASP A 266 9.55 -11.35 10.88
CA ASP A 266 8.52 -10.83 11.79
C ASP A 266 7.88 -9.56 11.21
N PHE A 267 8.67 -8.62 10.69
CA PHE A 267 8.14 -7.43 10.03
C PHE A 267 7.17 -7.79 8.89
N ASP A 268 7.56 -8.73 8.01
CA ASP A 268 6.72 -9.26 6.93
C ASP A 268 5.40 -9.85 7.47
N ALA A 269 5.46 -10.62 8.57
CA ALA A 269 4.28 -11.18 9.21
C ALA A 269 3.36 -10.10 9.83
N GLN A 270 3.91 -9.03 10.40
CA GLN A 270 3.12 -7.93 10.97
C GLN A 270 2.42 -7.10 9.88
N ILE A 271 3.03 -6.95 8.70
CA ILE A 271 2.43 -6.18 7.60
C ILE A 271 1.49 -7.02 6.73
N ASN A 272 1.84 -8.25 6.38
CA ASN A 272 1.06 -9.08 5.46
C ASN A 272 0.09 -10.04 6.17
N GLY A 273 0.26 -10.22 7.48
CA GLY A 273 -0.42 -11.27 8.23
C GLY A 273 0.20 -12.64 7.97
N VAL A 274 -0.30 -13.64 8.68
CA VAL A 274 0.13 -15.04 8.51
C VAL A 274 -0.99 -15.80 7.82
N LEU A 275 -0.68 -16.41 6.67
CA LEU A 275 -1.65 -17.24 5.95
C LEU A 275 -2.18 -18.38 6.83
N GLY A 276 -3.50 -18.54 6.84
CA GLY A 276 -4.18 -19.49 7.74
C GLY A 276 -4.25 -19.03 9.20
N GLY A 277 -3.69 -17.87 9.52
CA GLY A 277 -3.84 -17.19 10.80
C GLY A 277 -5.14 -16.39 10.90
N GLY A 278 -5.34 -15.76 12.06
CA GLY A 278 -6.49 -14.90 12.35
C GLY A 278 -6.24 -13.40 12.18
N SER A 279 -5.17 -13.00 11.49
CA SER A 279 -4.77 -11.60 11.34
C SER A 279 -4.34 -11.29 9.90
N LEU A 280 -4.76 -10.13 9.41
CA LEU A 280 -4.38 -9.61 8.10
C LEU A 280 -3.07 -8.81 8.10
N GLY A 281 -2.62 -8.36 9.28
CA GLY A 281 -1.52 -7.39 9.34
C GLY A 281 -1.90 -6.02 8.74
N LEU A 282 -0.96 -5.08 8.80
CA LEU A 282 -1.19 -3.68 8.40
C LEU A 282 -1.54 -3.52 6.91
N HIS A 283 -0.72 -4.07 6.00
CA HIS A 283 -0.89 -3.91 4.55
C HIS A 283 -2.13 -4.63 4.02
N SER A 284 -2.28 -5.93 4.34
CA SER A 284 -3.49 -6.63 3.89
C SER A 284 -4.73 -6.01 4.54
N GLY A 285 -4.64 -5.64 5.83
CA GLY A 285 -5.69 -4.92 6.52
C GLY A 285 -6.12 -3.65 5.79
N ALA A 286 -5.17 -2.83 5.33
CA ALA A 286 -5.44 -1.61 4.58
C ALA A 286 -6.16 -1.86 3.24
N HIS A 287 -5.82 -2.93 2.52
CA HIS A 287 -6.56 -3.35 1.33
C HIS A 287 -8.00 -3.77 1.68
N PHE A 288 -8.19 -4.47 2.80
CA PHE A 288 -9.52 -4.89 3.28
C PHE A 288 -10.35 -3.74 3.89
N ILE A 289 -9.75 -2.61 4.26
CA ILE A 289 -10.49 -1.38 4.55
C ILE A 289 -11.26 -0.91 3.32
N ILE A 290 -10.71 -1.08 2.12
CA ILE A 290 -11.31 -0.54 0.88
C ILE A 290 -12.43 -1.44 0.33
N GLY A 291 -12.33 -2.75 0.53
CA GLY A 291 -13.19 -3.73 -0.13
C GLY A 291 -12.77 -3.97 -1.59
N SER A 292 -13.48 -4.87 -2.30
CA SER A 292 -13.14 -5.22 -3.68
C SER A 292 -13.44 -4.06 -4.64
N PRO A 293 -12.59 -3.77 -5.66
CA PRO A 293 -11.40 -4.53 -6.07
C PRO A 293 -10.16 -4.29 -5.22
N GLY A 294 -10.14 -3.26 -4.37
CA GLY A 294 -8.99 -2.90 -3.52
C GLY A 294 -8.50 -4.05 -2.63
N SER A 295 -9.39 -4.91 -2.14
CA SER A 295 -9.04 -6.08 -1.33
C SER A 295 -8.55 -7.29 -2.13
N SER A 296 -8.55 -7.22 -3.48
CA SER A 296 -8.05 -8.30 -4.33
C SER A 296 -6.55 -8.17 -4.58
N ILE A 297 -5.78 -9.16 -4.12
CA ILE A 297 -4.32 -9.19 -4.29
C ILE A 297 -3.84 -9.10 -5.75
N TYR A 298 -4.67 -9.52 -6.71
CA TYR A 298 -4.33 -9.43 -8.12
C TYR A 298 -4.68 -8.07 -8.71
N VAL A 299 -5.92 -7.63 -8.49
CA VAL A 299 -6.51 -6.52 -9.27
C VAL A 299 -6.71 -5.23 -8.48
N SER A 300 -6.14 -5.11 -7.28
CA SER A 300 -6.26 -3.94 -6.40
C SER A 300 -5.78 -2.63 -7.02
N VAL A 301 -4.80 -2.66 -7.92
CA VAL A 301 -4.29 -1.46 -8.64
C VAL A 301 -5.39 -0.74 -9.42
N GLN A 302 -6.47 -1.42 -9.79
CA GLN A 302 -7.60 -0.80 -10.48
C GLN A 302 -8.26 0.33 -9.67
N ASP A 303 -8.12 0.34 -8.34
CA ASP A 303 -8.54 1.44 -7.48
C ASP A 303 -7.38 2.47 -7.33
N PRO A 304 -7.60 3.75 -7.69
CA PRO A 304 -6.62 4.83 -7.50
C PRO A 304 -6.07 4.99 -6.07
N ILE A 305 -6.76 4.51 -5.03
CA ILE A 305 -6.25 4.54 -3.65
C ILE A 305 -5.03 3.63 -3.45
N TRP A 306 -4.79 2.69 -4.38
CA TRP A 306 -3.65 1.78 -4.31
C TRP A 306 -2.31 2.51 -4.16
N TRP A 307 -2.15 3.65 -4.85
CA TRP A 307 -0.90 4.41 -4.84
C TRP A 307 -0.62 5.06 -3.47
N PRO A 308 -1.52 5.87 -2.87
CA PRO A 308 -1.29 6.35 -1.50
C PRO A 308 -1.19 5.22 -0.47
N LEU A 309 -1.94 4.13 -0.64
CA LEU A 309 -1.88 2.96 0.24
C LEU A 309 -0.46 2.37 0.24
N HIS A 310 0.07 1.99 -0.92
CA HIS A 310 1.41 1.40 -1.01
C HIS A 310 2.54 2.39 -0.74
N THR A 311 2.32 3.68 -0.94
CA THR A 311 3.29 4.71 -0.53
C THR A 311 3.46 4.75 0.99
N PHE A 312 2.40 4.44 1.77
CA PHE A 312 2.54 4.29 3.22
C PHE A 312 3.22 2.96 3.61
N LEU A 313 2.98 1.87 2.87
CA LEU A 313 3.76 0.63 3.03
C LEU A 313 5.27 0.91 2.83
N ASP A 314 5.61 1.68 1.82
CA ASP A 314 7.00 2.07 1.57
C ASP A 314 7.58 2.97 2.68
N ASN A 315 6.79 3.89 3.22
CA ASN A 315 7.18 4.68 4.40
C ASN A 315 7.40 3.77 5.62
N LEU A 316 6.51 2.80 5.85
CA LEU A 316 6.62 1.83 6.93
C LEU A 316 7.92 1.01 6.83
N TYR A 317 8.23 0.50 5.64
CA TYR A 317 9.48 -0.23 5.41
C TYR A 317 10.71 0.66 5.62
N THR A 318 10.71 1.86 5.03
CA THR A 318 11.80 2.84 5.21
C THR A 318 12.00 3.18 6.69
N SER A 319 10.91 3.39 7.43
CA SER A 319 10.92 3.72 8.85
C SER A 319 11.39 2.55 9.73
N TRP A 320 11.13 1.30 9.34
CA TRP A 320 11.70 0.11 9.97
C TRP A 320 13.22 0.05 9.71
N GLN A 321 13.68 0.26 8.47
CA GLN A 321 15.12 0.28 8.14
C GLN A 321 15.88 1.36 8.93
N ILE A 322 15.29 2.54 9.13
CA ILE A 322 15.88 3.63 9.93
C ILE A 322 16.04 3.22 11.40
N ARG A 323 15.07 2.49 11.97
CA ARG A 323 15.11 2.00 13.35
C ARG A 323 16.08 0.86 13.56
N HIS A 324 16.30 0.06 12.52
CA HIS A 324 17.12 -1.14 12.55
C HIS A 324 18.25 -1.04 11.51
N PRO A 325 19.18 -0.07 11.64
CA PRO A 325 20.19 0.21 10.61
C PRO A 325 21.11 -0.98 10.31
N ASP A 326 21.36 -1.84 11.29
CA ASP A 326 22.15 -3.08 11.12
C ASP A 326 21.43 -4.15 10.29
N LEU A 327 20.10 -4.03 10.15
CA LEU A 327 19.24 -4.94 9.38
C LEU A 327 18.73 -4.30 8.09
N ALA A 328 19.12 -3.06 7.76
CA ALA A 328 18.54 -2.30 6.66
C ALA A 328 18.75 -2.93 5.26
N ASN A 329 19.68 -3.89 5.12
CA ASN A 329 19.96 -4.59 3.86
C ASN A 329 19.64 -6.10 3.88
N VAL A 330 18.89 -6.60 4.87
CA VAL A 330 18.52 -8.02 4.90
C VAL A 330 17.40 -8.32 3.89
N THR A 331 17.34 -9.55 3.41
CA THR A 331 16.27 -10.06 2.55
C THR A 331 15.58 -11.25 3.23
N TYR A 332 14.30 -11.45 2.92
CA TYR A 332 13.50 -12.55 3.45
C TYR A 332 12.53 -13.06 2.39
N GLY A 333 12.38 -14.37 2.27
CA GLY A 333 11.48 -14.99 1.30
C GLY A 333 12.15 -15.53 0.03
N THR A 334 11.34 -16.10 -0.85
CA THR A 334 11.74 -16.78 -2.09
C THR A 334 11.26 -16.03 -3.32
N GLU A 335 11.70 -16.42 -4.52
CA GLU A 335 11.35 -15.76 -5.78
C GLU A 335 9.89 -15.98 -6.23
N THR A 336 9.22 -16.96 -5.65
CA THR A 336 7.81 -17.30 -5.88
C THR A 336 6.99 -17.04 -4.63
N ALA A 337 5.77 -16.55 -4.82
CA ALA A 337 4.81 -16.36 -3.75
C ALA A 337 4.61 -17.65 -2.95
N VAL A 338 4.61 -17.53 -1.63
CA VAL A 338 4.48 -18.64 -0.67
C VAL A 338 5.43 -19.82 -0.91
N ASN A 339 6.51 -19.59 -1.67
CA ASN A 339 7.41 -20.63 -2.17
C ASN A 339 6.71 -21.74 -2.96
N VAL A 340 5.67 -21.39 -3.75
CA VAL A 340 4.92 -22.33 -4.60
C VAL A 340 4.91 -21.86 -6.08
N PRO A 341 5.57 -22.60 -7.00
CA PRO A 341 6.44 -23.76 -6.74
C PRO A 341 7.70 -23.34 -5.97
N PRO A 342 8.42 -24.28 -5.33
CA PRO A 342 9.66 -23.96 -4.64
C PRO A 342 10.68 -23.24 -5.54
N SER A 343 11.29 -22.18 -5.03
CA SER A 343 12.28 -21.36 -5.74
C SER A 343 13.45 -20.97 -4.83
N ALA A 344 14.44 -20.28 -5.38
CA ALA A 344 15.59 -19.82 -4.63
C ALA A 344 15.19 -18.73 -3.62
N ASN A 345 15.99 -18.58 -2.57
CA ASN A 345 15.89 -17.43 -1.68
C ASN A 345 16.31 -16.17 -2.41
N VAL A 346 15.55 -15.09 -2.22
CA VAL A 346 15.91 -13.78 -2.76
C VAL A 346 17.08 -13.20 -1.97
N THR A 347 18.02 -12.61 -2.68
CA THR A 347 19.22 -11.95 -2.15
C THR A 347 19.33 -10.55 -2.72
N LEU A 348 20.23 -9.72 -2.19
CA LEU A 348 20.52 -8.39 -2.75
C LEU A 348 20.99 -8.41 -4.21
N ASP A 349 21.55 -9.54 -4.67
CA ASP A 349 22.02 -9.74 -6.03
C ASP A 349 20.94 -10.33 -6.97
N THR A 350 19.80 -10.75 -6.43
CA THR A 350 18.70 -11.30 -7.23
C THR A 350 18.09 -10.17 -8.06
N VAL A 351 17.90 -10.42 -9.36
CA VAL A 351 17.26 -9.49 -10.30
C VAL A 351 15.75 -9.47 -10.05
N GLU A 352 15.18 -8.28 -10.00
CA GLU A 352 13.76 -8.06 -9.79
C GLU A 352 12.93 -8.55 -10.99
N PRO A 353 11.68 -9.00 -10.74
CA PRO A 353 10.70 -9.13 -11.81
C PRO A 353 10.47 -7.78 -12.51
N ASP A 354 10.36 -7.77 -13.84
CA ASP A 354 10.15 -6.53 -14.59
C ASP A 354 8.80 -5.86 -14.28
N TRP A 355 8.66 -4.60 -14.68
CA TRP A 355 7.45 -3.79 -14.55
C TRP A 355 6.78 -3.58 -15.92
N GLY A 356 6.76 -4.62 -16.75
CA GLY A 356 6.21 -4.55 -18.10
C GLY A 356 7.02 -3.61 -18.99
N TYR A 357 6.32 -2.79 -19.78
CA TYR A 357 7.00 -1.79 -20.61
C TYR A 357 7.40 -0.53 -19.82
N PHE A 358 6.91 -0.35 -18.59
CA PHE A 358 7.24 0.82 -17.77
C PHE A 358 8.69 0.79 -17.27
N GLY A 359 9.23 -0.40 -16.98
CA GLY A 359 10.60 -0.57 -16.53
C GLY A 359 11.15 -1.93 -16.95
N GLN A 360 12.13 -1.91 -17.85
CA GLN A 360 12.79 -3.11 -18.40
C GLN A 360 14.26 -3.24 -17.98
N ASP A 361 14.82 -2.22 -17.33
CA ASP A 361 16.18 -2.26 -16.83
C ASP A 361 16.29 -3.33 -15.72
N PRO A 362 17.30 -4.21 -15.78
CA PRO A 362 17.47 -5.29 -14.81
C PRO A 362 18.07 -4.74 -13.52
N TYR A 363 17.21 -4.26 -12.62
CA TYR A 363 17.60 -3.88 -11.26
C TYR A 363 17.70 -5.10 -10.35
N THR A 364 18.70 -5.12 -9.47
CA THR A 364 18.70 -6.09 -8.36
C THR A 364 17.96 -5.53 -7.15
N VAL A 365 17.50 -6.42 -6.27
CA VAL A 365 16.84 -6.06 -5.00
C VAL A 365 17.66 -5.05 -4.20
N GLY A 366 18.98 -5.25 -4.13
CA GLY A 366 19.87 -4.35 -3.40
C GLY A 366 19.96 -2.94 -4.00
N GLU A 367 19.75 -2.78 -5.31
CA GLU A 367 19.74 -1.46 -5.95
C GLU A 367 18.49 -0.64 -5.60
N LEU A 368 17.45 -1.30 -5.11
CA LEU A 368 16.15 -0.70 -4.82
C LEU A 368 15.85 -0.60 -3.31
N ILE A 369 16.80 -0.98 -2.46
CA ILE A 369 16.55 -1.13 -1.01
C ILE A 369 16.60 0.18 -0.21
N SER A 370 17.15 1.27 -0.74
CA SER A 370 17.21 2.58 -0.07
C SER A 370 16.52 3.65 -0.90
N THR A 371 15.74 4.53 -0.27
CA THR A 371 15.02 5.63 -0.94
C THR A 371 15.92 6.82 -1.33
N THR A 372 17.18 6.82 -0.87
CA THR A 372 18.18 7.88 -1.10
C THR A 372 19.41 7.38 -1.88
N SER A 373 19.34 6.16 -2.42
CA SER A 373 20.37 5.53 -3.24
C SER A 373 19.72 4.82 -4.44
N GLY A 374 20.54 4.32 -5.37
CA GLY A 374 20.01 3.65 -6.55
C GLY A 374 19.30 4.63 -7.49
N PRO A 375 18.17 4.25 -8.12
CA PRO A 375 17.39 5.18 -8.93
C PRO A 375 16.65 6.24 -8.10
N PHE A 376 16.65 6.12 -6.77
CA PHE A 376 15.81 6.93 -5.90
C PHE A 376 16.52 8.12 -5.29
N CYS A 377 15.75 9.19 -5.10
CA CYS A 377 16.14 10.32 -4.27
C CYS A 377 14.90 10.99 -3.65
N TYR A 378 14.31 10.33 -2.67
CA TYR A 378 13.16 10.84 -1.93
C TYR A 378 13.18 10.47 -0.45
N LYS A 379 12.42 11.24 0.33
CA LYS A 379 12.14 11.06 1.76
C LYS A 379 10.63 11.20 2.01
N TYR A 380 10.20 10.86 3.22
CA TYR A 380 8.85 11.11 3.71
C TYR A 380 8.81 12.43 4.51
N ASP A 381 7.70 13.15 4.57
CA ASP A 381 7.59 14.33 5.45
C ASP A 381 7.57 13.93 6.94
N VAL A 382 6.99 12.77 7.26
CA VAL A 382 6.96 12.18 8.59
C VAL A 382 7.59 10.78 8.55
N PRO A 383 8.78 10.57 9.15
CA PRO A 383 9.23 9.23 9.49
C PRO A 383 8.33 8.72 10.62
N LEU A 384 7.80 7.52 10.45
CA LEU A 384 6.90 6.90 11.44
C LEU A 384 7.66 6.61 12.71
#